data_AF-A0A7C2YCZ6-F1
#
_entry.id   AF-A0A7C2YCZ6-F1
#
_cell.length_a   1.000
_cell.length_b   1.000
_cell.length_c   1.000
_cell.angle_alpha   90.00
_cell.angle_beta   90.00
_cell.angle_gamma   90.00
#
_symmetry.space_group_name_H-M   'P 1'
#
loop_
_entity.id
_entity.type
_entity.pdbx_description
1 polymer ?
#
loop_
_entity_poly.entity_id
_entity_poly.type
_entity_poly.pdbx_seq_one_letter_code
_entity_poly.pdbx_strand_id
1 'polypeptide(L)'
;MLVETGIGIDQHGQNPTKAAVKAVKDAISRVCIPYLMERGKEFAVYVEIGVPHSSAVEKEEIAKALPGGECYRLLGVEVREGGLSTRCIKSEDLGDRGDEMIIAVAAITVLVRE
;
A
#
# COMPACT_ATOMS: atom_id res chain seq x y z
N MET A 1 1.54 -18.11 -8.13
CA MET A 1 1.66 -16.65 -7.89
C MET A 1 0.28 -16.04 -7.98
N LEU A 2 -0.04 -15.12 -7.08
CA LEU A 2 -1.23 -14.27 -7.16
C LEU A 2 -0.79 -12.82 -6.94
N VAL A 3 -1.57 -11.87 -7.48
CA VAL A 3 -1.32 -10.44 -7.33
C VAL A 3 -2.60 -9.78 -6.88
N GLU A 4 -2.54 -9.13 -5.73
CA GLU A 4 -3.62 -8.31 -5.21
C GLU A 4 -3.34 -6.84 -5.49
N THR A 5 -4.38 -6.09 -5.82
CA THR A 5 -4.24 -4.66 -6.11
C THR A 5 -5.15 -3.83 -5.25
N GLY A 6 -4.74 -2.60 -4.96
CA GLY A 6 -5.52 -1.69 -4.14
C GLY A 6 -5.24 -0.23 -4.44
N ILE A 7 -6.17 0.61 -4.01
CA ILE A 7 -6.13 2.06 -4.14
C ILE A 7 -6.20 2.71 -2.76
N GLY A 8 -5.47 3.80 -2.59
CA GLY A 8 -5.44 4.54 -1.33
C GLY A 8 -5.38 6.04 -1.58
N ILE A 9 -6.14 6.79 -0.80
CA ILE A 9 -6.35 8.22 -1.05
C ILE A 9 -6.01 9.01 0.22
N ASP A 10 -5.12 9.98 0.10
CA ASP A 10 -4.99 11.09 1.05
C ASP A 10 -5.68 12.32 0.49
N GLN A 11 -6.86 12.64 1.04
CA GLN A 11 -7.71 13.73 0.55
C GLN A 11 -7.15 15.12 0.89
N HIS A 12 -6.17 15.18 1.81
CA HIS A 12 -5.55 16.40 2.31
C HIS A 12 -4.26 16.76 1.56
N GLY A 13 -3.78 15.88 0.67
CA GLY A 13 -2.67 16.15 -0.24
C GLY A 13 -1.30 16.33 0.41
N GLN A 14 -1.10 15.80 1.61
CA GLN A 14 0.07 16.16 2.42
C GLN A 14 0.88 14.95 2.88
N ASN A 15 0.34 13.75 2.67
CA ASN A 15 0.96 12.54 3.17
C ASN A 15 0.85 11.40 2.14
N PRO A 16 1.86 11.26 1.25
CA PRO A 16 1.88 10.15 0.30
C PRO A 16 2.02 8.79 0.99
N THR A 17 2.67 8.72 2.16
CA THR A 17 2.73 7.50 2.99
C THR A 17 1.34 7.04 3.40
N LYS A 18 0.46 7.94 3.82
CA LYS A 18 -0.92 7.64 4.21
C LYS A 18 -1.74 7.11 3.04
N ALA A 19 -1.57 7.68 1.85
CA ALA A 19 -2.19 7.15 0.64
C ALA A 19 -1.66 5.74 0.32
N ALA A 20 -0.35 5.53 0.38
CA ALA A 20 0.29 4.23 0.14
C ALA A 20 -0.17 3.14 1.13
N VAL A 21 -0.20 3.45 2.43
CA VAL A 21 -0.70 2.54 3.48
C VAL A 21 -2.16 2.16 3.24
N LYS A 22 -3.00 3.12 2.82
CA LYS A 22 -4.39 2.82 2.47
C LYS A 22 -4.48 1.90 1.26
N ALA A 23 -3.65 2.09 0.23
CA ALA A 23 -3.64 1.23 -0.95
C ALA A 23 -3.26 -0.22 -0.61
N VAL A 24 -2.30 -0.40 0.29
CA VAL A 24 -1.90 -1.73 0.79
C VAL A 24 -3.02 -2.38 1.60
N LYS A 25 -3.65 -1.64 2.53
CA LYS A 25 -4.79 -2.13 3.31
C LYS A 25 -5.97 -2.51 2.41
N ASP A 26 -6.24 -1.68 1.39
CA ASP A 26 -7.27 -1.93 0.40
C ASP A 26 -7.01 -3.23 -0.37
N ALA A 27 -5.76 -3.45 -0.83
CA ALA A 27 -5.36 -4.67 -1.53
C ALA A 27 -5.55 -5.94 -0.68
N ILE A 28 -5.08 -5.93 0.58
CA ILE A 28 -5.17 -7.13 1.44
C ILE A 28 -6.59 -7.38 1.99
N SER A 29 -7.45 -6.36 2.04
CA SER A 29 -8.78 -6.47 2.65
C SER A 29 -9.76 -7.36 1.89
N ARG A 30 -9.49 -7.64 0.61
CA ARG A 30 -10.37 -8.37 -0.30
C ARG A 30 -9.94 -9.81 -0.56
N VAL A 31 -8.80 -10.23 -0.02
CA VAL A 31 -8.24 -11.57 -0.23
C VAL A 31 -8.18 -12.33 1.10
N CYS A 32 -8.38 -13.64 1.03
CA CYS A 32 -8.05 -14.56 2.10
C CYS A 32 -7.39 -15.79 1.50
N ILE A 33 -6.24 -16.21 2.05
CA ILE A 33 -5.42 -17.32 1.53
C ILE A 33 -5.25 -18.45 2.56
N PRO A 34 -6.35 -18.95 3.19
CA PRO A 34 -6.26 -19.91 4.28
C PRO A 34 -5.65 -21.25 3.83
N TYR A 35 -5.87 -21.62 2.57
CA TYR A 35 -5.33 -22.84 1.96
C TYR A 35 -3.80 -22.94 2.06
N LEU A 36 -3.08 -21.81 1.95
CA LEU A 36 -1.62 -21.81 2.10
C LEU A 36 -1.19 -22.15 3.52
N MET A 37 -1.92 -21.64 4.52
CA MET A 37 -1.68 -21.97 5.92
C MET A 37 -2.04 -23.43 6.24
N GLU A 38 -3.18 -23.92 5.76
CA GLU A 38 -3.62 -25.32 5.96
C GLU A 38 -2.64 -26.33 5.37
N ARG A 39 -1.97 -25.97 4.27
CA ARG A 39 -0.97 -26.80 3.58
C ARG A 39 0.45 -26.64 4.16
N GLY A 40 0.63 -25.81 5.18
CA GLY A 40 1.95 -25.49 5.74
C GLY A 40 2.91 -24.89 4.69
N LYS A 41 2.36 -24.20 3.68
CA LYS A 41 3.16 -23.60 2.61
C LYS A 41 3.69 -22.25 3.07
N GLU A 42 5.01 -22.12 3.07
CA GLU A 42 5.65 -20.82 3.19
C GLU A 42 5.41 -19.99 1.93
N PHE A 43 5.06 -18.73 2.11
CA PHE A 43 4.93 -17.78 1.03
C PHE A 43 5.71 -16.50 1.32
N ALA A 44 6.03 -15.78 0.27
CA ALA A 44 6.70 -14.51 0.33
C ALA A 44 5.88 -13.43 -0.36
N VAL A 45 6.03 -12.19 0.12
CA VAL A 45 5.27 -11.04 -0.36
C VAL A 45 6.23 -9.99 -0.90
N TYR A 46 5.92 -9.41 -2.05
CA TYR A 46 6.60 -8.25 -2.59
C TYR A 46 5.59 -7.15 -2.88
N VAL A 47 5.88 -5.93 -2.43
CA VAL A 47 4.96 -4.80 -2.52
C VAL A 47 5.52 -3.76 -3.47
N GLU A 48 4.71 -3.35 -4.44
CA GLU A 48 5.01 -2.26 -5.36
C GLU A 48 3.94 -1.17 -5.23
N ILE A 49 4.36 0.08 -5.15
CA ILE A 49 3.45 1.23 -4.99
C ILE A 49 3.81 2.32 -5.99
N GLY A 50 2.80 2.80 -6.71
CA GLY A 50 2.85 4.02 -7.50
C GLY A 50 2.08 5.13 -6.79
N VAL A 51 2.75 6.24 -6.47
CA VAL A 51 2.14 7.38 -5.77
C VAL A 51 2.86 8.68 -6.11
N PRO A 52 2.16 9.84 -6.17
CA PRO A 52 2.81 11.14 -6.24
C PRO A 52 3.75 11.39 -5.07
N HIS A 53 4.82 12.16 -5.29
CA HIS A 53 5.80 12.53 -4.25
C HIS A 53 6.43 11.28 -3.61
N SER A 54 6.71 10.27 -4.43
CA SER A 54 7.17 8.94 -4.00
C SER A 54 8.41 8.94 -3.12
N SER A 55 9.31 9.93 -3.30
CA SER A 55 10.51 10.10 -2.48
C SER A 55 10.25 10.45 -1.02
N ALA A 56 9.05 10.94 -0.69
CA ALA A 56 8.64 11.29 0.68
C ALA A 56 7.91 10.15 1.41
N VAL A 57 7.82 8.97 0.80
CA VAL A 57 7.11 7.82 1.37
C VAL A 57 7.98 7.05 2.36
N GLU A 58 7.44 6.81 3.54
CA GLU A 58 8.08 6.01 4.60
C GLU A 58 7.74 4.52 4.40
N LYS A 59 8.71 3.75 3.90
CA LYS A 59 8.51 2.32 3.54
C LYS A 59 8.24 1.44 4.75
N GLU A 60 8.72 1.83 5.92
CA GLU A 60 8.53 1.13 7.18
C GLU A 60 7.04 1.14 7.59
N GLU A 61 6.33 2.24 7.35
CA GLU A 61 4.89 2.35 7.63
C GLU A 61 4.05 1.46 6.70
N ILE A 62 4.48 1.30 5.45
CA ILE A 62 3.90 0.34 4.50
C ILE A 62 4.10 -1.10 4.99
N ALA A 63 5.31 -1.45 5.42
CA ALA A 63 5.60 -2.78 5.93
C ALA A 63 4.76 -3.12 7.17
N LYS A 64 4.56 -2.15 8.08
CA LYS A 64 3.69 -2.30 9.27
C LYS A 64 2.20 -2.44 8.92
N ALA A 65 1.78 -2.02 7.73
CA ALA A 65 0.38 -2.11 7.30
C ALA A 65 -0.02 -3.52 6.82
N LEU A 66 0.97 -4.35 6.46
CA LEU A 66 0.73 -5.76 6.14
C LEU A 66 0.38 -6.55 7.41
N PRO A 67 -0.33 -7.68 7.31
CA PRO A 67 -0.68 -8.51 8.47
C PRO A 67 0.59 -8.93 9.25
N GLY A 68 0.59 -8.78 10.57
CA GLY A 68 1.72 -9.20 11.40
C GLY A 68 1.76 -10.72 11.62
N GLY A 69 2.97 -11.31 11.64
CA GLY A 69 3.22 -12.71 12.01
C GLY A 69 4.35 -13.37 11.23
N GLU A 70 4.81 -14.53 11.68
CA GLU A 70 5.83 -15.38 11.02
C GLU A 70 5.29 -16.12 9.77
N CYS A 71 4.06 -15.84 9.36
CA CYS A 71 3.36 -16.61 8.32
C CYS A 71 3.88 -16.35 6.90
N TYR A 72 4.64 -15.28 6.67
CA TYR A 72 5.24 -14.99 5.36
C TYR A 72 6.52 -14.17 5.49
N ARG A 73 7.34 -14.23 4.43
CA ARG A 73 8.55 -13.40 4.31
C ARG A 73 8.27 -12.17 3.44
N LEU A 74 8.52 -10.97 3.96
CA LEU A 74 8.53 -9.75 3.15
C LEU A 74 9.82 -9.69 2.33
N LEU A 75 9.71 -9.70 1.00
CA LEU A 75 10.83 -9.58 0.07
C LEU A 75 11.32 -8.14 -0.08
N GLY A 76 10.40 -7.19 0.03
CA GLY A 76 10.71 -5.77 -0.09
C GLY A 76 9.47 -4.93 -0.39
N VAL A 77 9.67 -3.62 -0.24
CA VAL A 77 8.71 -2.58 -0.61
C VAL A 77 9.38 -1.65 -1.61
N GLU A 78 8.87 -1.63 -2.83
CA GLU A 78 9.25 -0.68 -3.86
C GLU A 78 8.19 0.42 -3.95
N VAL A 79 8.67 1.66 -3.98
CA VAL A 79 7.82 2.84 -4.16
C VAL A 79 8.43 3.65 -5.29
N ARG A 80 7.60 4.03 -6.26
CA ARG A 80 7.98 4.80 -7.44
C ARG A 80 6.96 5.88 -7.73
N GLU A 81 7.39 6.90 -8.45
CA GLU A 81 6.51 7.96 -8.90
C GLU A 81 5.41 7.39 -9.81
N GLY A 82 4.16 7.79 -9.59
CA GLY A 82 3.00 7.25 -10.28
C GLY A 82 1.69 7.67 -9.61
N GLY A 83 0.67 6.82 -9.68
CA GLY A 83 -0.64 7.12 -9.08
C GLY A 83 -1.30 8.34 -9.74
N LEU A 84 -1.98 9.17 -8.95
CA LEU A 84 -2.58 10.41 -9.42
C LEU A 84 -2.55 11.49 -8.35
N SER A 85 -2.15 12.70 -8.74
CA SER A 85 -2.41 13.93 -7.99
C SER A 85 -3.50 14.72 -8.70
N THR A 86 -4.46 15.24 -7.94
CA THR A 86 -5.52 16.10 -8.47
C THR A 86 -5.90 17.16 -7.46
N ARG A 87 -6.54 18.22 -7.95
CA ARG A 87 -7.08 19.28 -7.10
C ARG A 87 -8.32 18.81 -6.32
N CYS A 88 -8.40 19.20 -5.06
CA CYS A 88 -9.50 19.06 -4.11
C CYS A 88 -9.82 20.45 -3.49
N ILE A 89 -10.54 20.49 -2.36
CA ILE A 89 -10.81 21.70 -1.59
C ILE A 89 -9.81 21.78 -0.43
N LYS A 90 -9.10 22.91 -0.29
CA LYS A 90 -8.35 23.22 0.92
C LYS A 90 -9.32 23.57 2.04
N SER A 91 -9.32 22.81 3.13
CA SER A 91 -10.04 23.13 4.36
C SER A 91 -9.07 23.44 5.49
N GLU A 92 -8.97 24.71 5.88
CA GLU A 92 -8.12 25.14 7.00
C GLU A 92 -8.57 24.51 8.33
N ASP A 93 -9.89 24.31 8.50
CA ASP A 93 -10.48 23.64 9.67
C ASP A 93 -10.04 22.18 9.81
N LEU A 94 -9.69 21.52 8.70
CA LEU A 94 -9.17 20.14 8.69
C LEU A 94 -7.63 20.09 8.69
N GLY A 95 -6.96 21.24 8.80
CA GLY A 95 -5.50 21.36 8.81
C GLY A 95 -4.87 21.28 7.42
N ASP A 96 -5.61 21.60 6.35
CA ASP A 96 -5.09 21.51 5.00
C ASP A 96 -4.06 22.61 4.69
N ARG A 97 -2.87 22.19 4.22
CA ARG A 97 -1.80 23.10 3.77
C ARG A 97 -1.91 23.47 2.29
N GLY A 98 -2.67 22.70 1.52
CA GLY A 98 -2.87 22.88 0.07
C GLY A 98 -4.20 22.30 -0.38
N ASP A 99 -4.46 22.38 -1.68
CA ASP A 99 -5.68 21.84 -2.31
C ASP A 99 -5.37 20.58 -3.14
N GLU A 100 -4.32 19.85 -2.82
CA GLU A 100 -3.97 18.59 -3.47
C GLU A 100 -4.71 17.41 -2.84
N MET A 101 -5.03 16.40 -3.64
CA MET A 101 -5.40 15.06 -3.22
C MET A 101 -4.41 14.08 -3.85
N ILE A 102 -3.90 13.15 -3.04
CA ILE A 102 -2.92 12.15 -3.47
C ILE A 102 -3.60 10.78 -3.55
N ILE A 103 -3.48 10.12 -4.69
CA ILE A 103 -4.00 8.78 -4.95
C ILE A 103 -2.83 7.85 -5.23
N ALA A 104 -2.68 6.83 -4.39
CA ALA A 104 -1.73 5.74 -4.54
C ALA A 104 -2.40 4.49 -5.09
N VAL A 105 -1.66 3.73 -5.89
CA VAL A 105 -2.01 2.36 -6.30
C VAL A 105 -0.95 1.39 -5.78
N ALA A 106 -1.38 0.23 -5.31
CA ALA A 106 -0.49 -0.83 -4.83
C ALA A 106 -0.73 -2.13 -5.59
N ALA A 107 0.33 -2.88 -5.84
CA ALA A 107 0.32 -4.26 -6.27
C ALA A 107 1.11 -5.09 -5.25
N ILE A 108 0.48 -6.14 -4.72
CA ILE A 108 1.05 -7.04 -3.73
C ILE A 108 1.14 -8.42 -4.36
N THR A 109 2.37 -8.82 -4.66
CA THR A 109 2.65 -10.14 -5.25
C THR A 109 2.88 -11.15 -4.14
N VAL A 110 2.10 -12.23 -4.14
CA VAL A 110 2.33 -13.39 -3.26
C VAL A 110 2.95 -14.55 -4.06
N LEU A 111 4.10 -14.99 -3.61
CA LEU A 111 4.91 -16.06 -4.20
C LEU A 111 4.91 -17.26 -3.26
N VAL A 112 4.49 -18.41 -3.75
CA VAL A 112 4.53 -19.69 -3.02
C VAL A 112 5.73 -20.47 -3.56
N ARG A 113 6.58 -20.98 -2.67
CA ARG A 113 7.64 -21.91 -3.06
C ARG A 113 7.04 -23.31 -3.23
N GLU A 114 7.38 -23.99 -4.31
CA GLU A 114 6.97 -25.38 -4.52
C GLU A 114 7.63 -26.32 -3.52
#